data_AF-A0A533VMK7-F1
#
_entry.id   AF-A0A533VMK7-F1
#
_cell.length_a   1.000
_cell.length_b   1.000
_cell.length_c   1.000
_cell.angle_alpha   90.00
_cell.angle_beta   90.00
_cell.angle_gamma   90.00
#
_symmetry.space_group_name_H-M   'P 1'
#
loop_
_entity.id
_entity.type
_entity.pdbx_description
1 polymer ?
#
loop_
_entity_poly.entity_id
_entity_poly.type
_entity_poly.pdbx_seq_one_letter_code
_entity_poly.pdbx_strand_id
1 'polypeptide(L)'
;MTKNLSLYLILGISLVVLISHSANATAQEPSIPSWIKNNAKYWSQGQIEDSDFTKGIEYLINQGIMKIPQTKPNANQSNGIPSWIKNNAKYWSEGQIDDSEFVKGIEYLVSNGVIAVNTVQCDPILWEHVYHPQRLNIIEVCTQVSGTIENIREEPDGDYHIRLALDLEYQDMVNQANVDQQHGDLVLELICQNPVEQQDAIQSCQDFRYIINVPPVGTHVLVTGSYVLDLEHGSWAEIHPVTAIQEILPNGTVSANTATVQKTTNKPQAPSGTLRMDLAEHDYITRGTVQEMTVEVSDGTNPVSGAAVSVHVTYASGDTTKDFSGVTDSNGAFELSWTIGGNSKPGIFQVDIDATKDGYIPAHQTFSFEVVSAS
;
A
#
# COMPACT_ATOMS: atom_id res chain seq x y z
N MET A 1 -46.84 0.55 -78.33
CA MET A 1 -45.72 0.02 -79.16
C MET A 1 -44.70 1.14 -79.19
N THR A 2 -43.54 1.04 -78.55
CA THR A 2 -42.41 0.14 -78.86
C THR A 2 -41.55 -0.12 -77.60
N LYS A 3 -40.95 -1.31 -77.54
CA LYS A 3 -40.02 -1.77 -76.49
C LYS A 3 -38.58 -1.27 -76.77
N ASN A 4 -37.78 -1.07 -75.72
CA ASN A 4 -36.43 -1.64 -75.51
C ASN A 4 -35.81 -1.01 -74.23
N LEU A 5 -35.61 -1.78 -73.16
CA LEU A 5 -34.47 -2.67 -72.85
C LEU A 5 -33.22 -1.88 -72.39
N SER A 6 -32.97 -1.89 -71.08
CA SER A 6 -31.59 -1.92 -70.57
C SER A 6 -31.52 -2.66 -69.24
N LEU A 7 -30.73 -3.72 -69.32
CA LEU A 7 -30.29 -4.65 -68.30
C LEU A 7 -29.21 -3.92 -67.46
N TYR A 8 -29.43 -3.73 -66.16
CA TYR A 8 -28.35 -3.33 -65.25
C TYR A 8 -28.12 -4.38 -64.18
N LEU A 9 -26.90 -4.90 -64.27
CA LEU A 9 -26.16 -5.82 -63.44
C LEU A 9 -26.23 -5.44 -61.95
N ILE A 10 -26.69 -6.37 -61.11
CA ILE A 10 -26.62 -6.24 -59.64
C ILE A 10 -25.17 -6.50 -59.23
N LEU A 11 -24.42 -5.43 -58.94
CA LEU A 11 -23.16 -5.51 -58.19
C LEU A 11 -23.50 -5.40 -56.71
N GLY A 12 -23.41 -6.52 -56.00
CA GLY A 12 -23.48 -6.57 -54.56
C GLY A 12 -22.28 -5.87 -53.93
N ILE A 13 -22.52 -4.70 -53.35
CA ILE A 13 -21.60 -4.09 -52.39
C ILE A 13 -22.13 -4.50 -51.02
N SER A 14 -21.60 -5.60 -50.49
CA SER A 14 -21.73 -5.93 -49.08
C SER A 14 -20.88 -4.91 -48.31
N LEU A 15 -21.53 -3.86 -47.82
CA LEU A 15 -20.91 -2.91 -46.90
C LEU A 15 -20.79 -3.63 -45.54
N VAL A 16 -19.67 -4.30 -45.32
CA VAL A 16 -19.28 -4.73 -43.97
C VAL A 16 -18.93 -3.46 -43.20
N VAL A 17 -19.92 -2.94 -42.49
CA VAL A 17 -19.71 -1.92 -41.47
C VAL A 17 -19.00 -2.62 -40.32
N LEU A 18 -17.67 -2.54 -40.31
CA LEU A 18 -16.86 -2.80 -39.11
C LEU A 18 -17.26 -1.73 -38.09
N ILE A 19 -18.18 -2.09 -37.19
CA ILE A 19 -18.46 -1.30 -36.00
C ILE A 19 -17.23 -1.49 -35.11
N SER A 20 -16.30 -0.55 -35.21
CA SER A 20 -15.27 -0.34 -34.21
C SER A 20 -15.97 -0.15 -32.87
N HIS A 21 -16.02 -1.19 -32.05
CA HIS A 21 -16.38 -1.05 -30.65
C HIS A 21 -15.18 -0.38 -29.99
N SER A 22 -15.21 0.95 -29.93
CA SER A 22 -14.38 1.67 -28.99
C SER A 22 -14.86 1.26 -27.60
N ALA A 23 -14.19 0.30 -26.98
CA ALA A 23 -14.25 0.11 -25.54
C ALA A 23 -13.75 1.42 -24.94
N ASN A 24 -14.68 2.31 -24.57
CA ASN A 24 -14.35 3.44 -23.73
C ASN A 24 -13.97 2.85 -22.38
N ALA A 25 -12.67 2.70 -22.14
CA ALA A 25 -12.14 2.53 -20.80
C ALA A 25 -12.48 3.81 -20.03
N THR A 26 -13.54 3.76 -19.24
CA THR A 26 -13.76 4.74 -18.19
C THR A 26 -12.69 4.49 -17.14
N ALA A 27 -11.75 5.42 -17.00
CA ALA A 27 -10.81 5.40 -15.89
C ALA A 27 -11.65 5.43 -14.59
N GLN A 28 -11.60 4.33 -13.84
CA GLN A 28 -12.21 4.25 -12.53
C GLN A 28 -11.32 5.07 -11.59
N GLU A 29 -11.89 6.16 -11.05
CA GLU A 29 -11.28 7.01 -10.04
C GLU A 29 -10.97 6.19 -8.77
N PRO A 30 -9.96 6.57 -7.96
CA PRO A 30 -9.46 5.74 -6.87
C PRO A 30 -10.59 5.37 -5.91
N SER A 31 -10.80 4.08 -5.69
CA SER A 31 -11.72 3.61 -4.66
C SER A 31 -11.08 3.78 -3.28
N ILE A 32 -11.45 4.85 -2.57
CA ILE A 32 -11.19 4.93 -1.13
C ILE A 32 -11.95 3.78 -0.46
N PRO A 33 -11.30 2.97 0.39
CA PRO A 33 -11.94 1.81 1.02
C PRO A 33 -13.28 2.14 1.67
N SER A 34 -14.29 1.30 1.43
CA SER A 34 -15.67 1.51 1.87
C SER A 34 -15.83 1.73 3.39
N TRP A 35 -14.93 1.17 4.20
CA TRP A 35 -14.95 1.40 5.65
C TRP A 35 -14.67 2.87 6.04
N ILE A 36 -13.90 3.60 5.25
CA ILE A 36 -13.66 5.04 5.45
C ILE A 36 -14.95 5.83 5.17
N LYS A 37 -15.74 5.43 4.18
CA LYS A 37 -17.05 6.04 3.89
C LYS A 37 -17.98 5.92 5.09
N ASN A 38 -17.91 4.81 5.82
CA ASN A 38 -18.64 4.64 7.07
C ASN A 38 -18.15 5.59 8.17
N ASN A 39 -16.83 5.78 8.31
CA ASN A 39 -16.29 6.75 9.27
C ASN A 39 -16.71 8.18 8.93
N ALA A 40 -16.70 8.56 7.66
CA ALA A 40 -17.22 9.86 7.22
C ALA A 40 -18.71 10.03 7.51
N LYS A 41 -19.51 8.98 7.33
CA LYS A 41 -20.92 8.97 7.72
C LYS A 41 -21.09 9.19 9.22
N TYR A 42 -20.41 8.41 10.04
CA TYR A 42 -20.47 8.52 11.51
C TYR A 42 -20.02 9.89 12.00
N TRP A 43 -18.94 10.43 11.43
CA TRP A 43 -18.45 11.76 11.75
C TRP A 43 -19.45 12.86 11.38
N SER A 44 -20.06 12.75 10.20
CA SER A 44 -21.09 13.70 9.74
C SER A 44 -22.35 13.70 10.60
N GLN A 45 -22.65 12.57 11.24
CA GLN A 45 -23.79 12.38 12.15
C GLN A 45 -23.43 12.72 13.61
N GLY A 46 -22.18 13.12 13.88
CA GLY A 46 -21.69 13.41 15.24
C GLY A 46 -21.56 12.17 16.12
N GLN A 47 -21.44 10.98 15.54
CA GLN A 47 -21.26 9.72 16.26
C GLN A 47 -19.81 9.44 16.64
N ILE A 48 -18.85 10.01 15.92
CA ILE A 48 -17.41 9.99 16.26
C ILE A 48 -16.87 11.41 16.35
N GLU A 49 -15.80 11.59 17.12
CA GLU A 49 -15.19 12.89 17.35
C GLU A 49 -14.35 13.34 16.15
N ASP A 50 -14.02 14.64 16.10
CA ASP A 50 -13.13 15.17 15.07
C ASP A 50 -11.77 14.47 15.08
N SER A 51 -11.27 14.09 16.26
CA SER A 51 -10.02 13.35 16.48
C SER A 51 -10.02 11.96 15.84
N ASP A 52 -11.14 11.24 15.91
CA ASP A 52 -11.29 9.92 15.31
C ASP A 52 -11.32 10.01 13.78
N PHE A 53 -11.99 11.03 13.25
CA PHE A 53 -12.00 11.30 11.83
C PHE A 53 -10.60 11.72 11.32
N THR A 54 -9.87 12.57 12.05
CA THR A 54 -8.49 12.93 11.67
C THR A 54 -7.55 11.74 11.64
N LYS A 55 -7.66 10.81 12.59
CA LYS A 55 -6.85 9.57 12.57
C LYS A 55 -7.13 8.72 11.32
N GLY A 56 -8.38 8.69 10.85
CA GLY A 56 -8.72 8.05 9.58
C GLY A 56 -8.06 8.74 8.37
N ILE A 57 -7.99 10.08 8.38
CA ILE A 57 -7.28 10.83 7.34
C ILE A 57 -5.76 10.61 7.42
N GLU A 58 -5.17 10.62 8.62
CA GLU A 58 -3.76 10.30 8.86
C GLU A 58 -3.42 8.91 8.31
N TYR A 59 -4.26 7.91 8.60
CA TYR A 59 -4.11 6.57 8.06
C TYR A 59 -4.09 6.57 6.53
N LEU A 60 -5.06 7.22 5.87
CA LEU A 60 -5.11 7.27 4.40
C LEU A 60 -3.86 7.91 3.79
N ILE A 61 -3.31 8.93 4.45
CA ILE A 61 -2.10 9.60 4.00
C ILE A 61 -0.88 8.67 4.19
N ASN A 62 -0.75 8.06 5.36
CA ASN A 62 0.38 7.18 5.69
C ASN A 62 0.38 5.91 4.83
N GLN A 63 -0.80 5.39 4.46
CA GLN A 63 -0.93 4.27 3.52
C GLN A 63 -0.75 4.66 2.04
N GLY A 64 -0.53 5.95 1.73
CA GLY A 64 -0.38 6.45 0.36
C GLY A 64 -1.68 6.48 -0.46
N ILE A 65 -2.82 6.09 0.13
CA ILE A 65 -4.16 6.12 -0.49
C ILE A 65 -4.59 7.55 -0.81
N MET A 66 -4.28 8.50 0.09
CA MET A 66 -4.54 9.93 -0.09
C MET A 66 -3.23 10.70 -0.16
N LYS A 67 -3.01 11.42 -1.27
CA LYS A 67 -1.88 12.36 -1.37
C LYS A 67 -2.32 13.70 -0.81
N ILE A 68 -1.52 14.28 0.08
CA ILE A 68 -1.62 15.69 0.40
C ILE A 68 -0.28 16.32 0.03
N PRO A 69 -0.25 17.33 -0.85
CA PRO A 69 0.96 18.08 -1.13
C PRO A 69 1.52 18.58 0.21
N GLN A 70 2.82 18.34 0.47
CA GLN A 70 3.56 18.83 1.63
C GLN A 70 3.48 20.37 1.71
N THR A 71 2.36 20.86 2.22
CA THR A 71 2.09 22.27 2.45
C THR A 71 2.28 22.47 3.93
N LYS A 72 3.20 23.37 4.29
CA LYS A 72 3.38 23.75 5.69
C LYS A 72 2.03 24.24 6.19
N PRO A 73 1.46 23.64 7.26
CA PRO A 73 0.25 24.18 7.85
C PRO A 73 0.54 25.63 8.23
N ASN A 74 -0.28 26.56 7.73
CA ASN A 74 -0.31 27.91 8.28
C ASN A 74 -0.84 27.77 9.72
N ALA A 75 0.08 27.58 10.66
CA ALA A 75 -0.17 27.38 12.07
C ALA A 75 -0.77 28.65 12.67
N ASN A 76 -2.06 28.88 12.47
CA ASN A 76 -2.89 29.84 13.20
C ASN A 76 -4.37 29.56 12.90
N GLN A 77 -4.94 28.53 13.52
CA GLN A 77 -6.27 28.51 14.16
C GLN A 77 -6.73 27.07 14.44
N SER A 78 -6.55 26.59 15.68
CA SER A 78 -7.26 25.42 16.18
C SER A 78 -8.62 25.86 16.76
N ASN A 79 -9.63 26.02 15.90
CA ASN A 79 -11.01 26.25 16.32
C ASN A 79 -11.90 25.06 15.94
N GLY A 80 -11.43 23.83 16.16
CA GLY A 80 -12.13 22.59 15.78
C GLY A 80 -12.39 22.50 14.28
N ILE A 81 -12.90 21.35 13.80
CA ILE A 81 -13.29 21.25 12.39
C ILE A 81 -14.67 21.93 12.25
N PRO A 82 -14.83 22.97 11.42
CA PRO A 82 -16.12 23.63 11.26
C PRO A 82 -17.21 22.66 10.82
N SER A 83 -18.41 22.73 11.41
CA SER A 83 -19.50 21.79 11.11
C SER A 83 -19.93 21.77 9.64
N TRP A 84 -19.66 22.83 8.87
CA TRP A 84 -19.95 22.83 7.43
C TRP A 84 -19.07 21.85 6.64
N ILE A 85 -17.90 21.47 7.16
CA ILE A 85 -17.04 20.41 6.59
C ILE A 85 -17.72 19.04 6.67
N LYS A 86 -18.51 18.80 7.73
CA LYS A 86 -19.26 17.55 7.91
C LYS A 86 -20.26 17.31 6.77
N ASN A 87 -20.68 18.36 6.06
CA ASN A 87 -21.53 18.20 4.87
C ASN A 87 -20.79 17.51 3.72
N ASN A 88 -19.49 17.80 3.52
CA ASN A 88 -18.71 17.13 2.46
C ASN A 88 -18.54 15.64 2.78
N ALA A 89 -18.26 15.31 4.06
CA ALA A 89 -18.22 13.91 4.51
C ALA A 89 -19.58 13.21 4.35
N LYS A 90 -20.68 13.91 4.63
CA LYS A 90 -22.04 13.39 4.39
C LYS A 90 -22.27 13.11 2.90
N TYR A 91 -22.06 14.11 2.05
CA TYR A 91 -22.26 13.99 0.60
C TYR A 91 -21.44 12.85 0.01
N TRP A 92 -20.20 12.70 0.47
CA TRP A 92 -19.34 11.60 0.05
C TRP A 92 -19.88 10.24 0.51
N SER A 93 -20.27 10.12 1.78
CA SER A 93 -20.83 8.87 2.33
C SER A 93 -22.18 8.46 1.72
N GLU A 94 -22.92 9.42 1.14
CA GLU A 94 -24.20 9.19 0.46
C GLU A 94 -24.03 9.04 -1.07
N GLY A 95 -22.79 9.06 -1.59
CA GLY A 95 -22.48 8.93 -3.02
C GLY A 95 -22.87 10.14 -3.86
N GLN A 96 -23.05 11.31 -3.23
CA GLN A 96 -23.38 12.57 -3.92
C GLN A 96 -22.14 13.26 -4.50
N ILE A 97 -20.96 13.01 -3.93
CA ILE A 97 -19.66 13.41 -4.48
C ILE A 97 -18.76 12.18 -4.58
N ASP A 98 -17.86 12.18 -5.54
CA ASP A 98 -16.93 11.07 -5.74
C ASP A 98 -15.69 11.17 -4.84
N ASP A 99 -14.84 10.15 -4.89
CA ASP A 99 -13.63 10.05 -4.08
C ASP A 99 -12.62 11.16 -4.42
N SER A 100 -12.55 11.59 -5.69
CA SER A 100 -11.68 12.67 -6.17
C SER A 100 -12.09 14.03 -5.60
N GLU A 101 -13.39 14.32 -5.59
CA GLU A 101 -13.97 15.53 -5.00
C GLU A 101 -13.78 15.57 -3.48
N PHE A 102 -13.96 14.42 -2.81
CA PHE A 102 -13.71 14.32 -1.37
C PHE A 102 -12.24 14.55 -1.01
N VAL A 103 -11.30 13.93 -1.73
CA VAL A 103 -9.85 14.11 -1.52
C VAL A 103 -9.43 15.56 -1.68
N LYS A 104 -9.87 16.25 -2.74
CA LYS A 104 -9.60 17.69 -2.94
C LYS A 104 -10.11 18.55 -1.77
N GLY A 105 -11.25 18.16 -1.20
CA GLY A 105 -11.80 18.78 0.01
C GLY A 105 -10.88 18.62 1.22
N ILE A 106 -10.38 17.40 1.47
CA ILE A 106 -9.46 17.13 2.58
C ILE A 106 -8.09 17.81 2.36
N GLU A 107 -7.55 17.76 1.15
CA GLU A 107 -6.31 18.47 0.77
C GLU A 107 -6.40 19.96 1.11
N TYR A 108 -7.53 20.61 0.76
CA TYR A 108 -7.77 22.01 1.09
C TYR A 108 -7.75 22.25 2.60
N LEU A 109 -8.38 21.37 3.38
CA LEU A 109 -8.49 21.53 4.84
C LEU A 109 -7.17 21.37 5.56
N VAL A 110 -6.36 20.41 5.12
CA VAL A 110 -5.01 20.22 5.64
C VAL A 110 -4.11 21.40 5.25
N SER A 111 -4.16 21.81 3.98
CA SER A 111 -3.35 22.94 3.48
C SER A 111 -3.65 24.26 4.19
N ASN A 112 -4.91 24.47 4.61
CA ASN A 112 -5.33 25.66 5.35
C ASN A 112 -5.22 25.51 6.88
N GLY A 113 -4.70 24.38 7.38
CA GLY A 113 -4.54 24.14 8.83
C GLY A 113 -5.85 23.97 9.60
N VAL A 114 -6.97 23.74 8.91
CA VAL A 114 -8.28 23.44 9.51
C VAL A 114 -8.27 22.03 10.09
N ILE A 115 -7.63 21.12 9.38
CA ILE A 115 -7.32 19.77 9.83
C ILE A 115 -5.81 19.70 10.07
N ALA A 116 -5.41 19.39 11.30
CA ALA A 116 -4.03 19.05 11.61
C ALA A 116 -3.88 17.53 11.53
N VAL A 117 -2.91 17.07 10.73
CA VAL A 117 -2.54 15.66 10.62
C VAL A 117 -1.07 15.51 10.99
N ASN A 118 -0.78 14.50 11.81
CA ASN A 118 0.58 14.05 12.08
C ASN A 118 0.91 12.92 11.11
N THR A 119 1.48 13.28 9.96
CA THR A 119 1.86 12.28 8.95
C THR A 119 3.26 11.79 9.22
N VAL A 120 3.44 10.47 9.27
CA VAL A 120 4.76 9.85 9.22
C VAL A 120 5.26 9.96 7.77
N GLN A 121 6.55 10.19 7.57
CA GLN A 121 7.14 10.34 6.24
C GLN A 121 8.23 9.28 6.04
N CYS A 122 7.92 8.28 5.21
CA CYS A 122 8.86 7.30 4.72
C CYS A 122 9.42 7.78 3.37
N ASP A 123 10.65 7.38 3.02
CA ASP A 123 11.20 7.67 1.70
C ASP A 123 10.86 6.53 0.74
N PRO A 124 9.86 6.71 -0.16
CA PRO A 124 9.41 5.64 -1.03
C PRO A 124 10.48 5.19 -2.04
N ILE A 125 11.58 5.94 -2.24
CA ILE A 125 12.69 5.50 -3.09
C ILE A 125 13.32 4.21 -2.59
N LEU A 126 13.25 3.93 -1.28
CA LEU A 126 13.86 2.77 -0.67
C LEU A 126 13.28 1.47 -1.23
N TRP A 127 11.99 1.45 -1.55
CA TRP A 127 11.33 0.28 -2.13
C TRP A 127 11.86 -0.11 -3.52
N GLU A 128 12.49 0.80 -4.27
CA GLU A 128 13.18 0.48 -5.53
C GLU A 128 14.47 -0.35 -5.31
N HIS A 129 14.95 -0.38 -4.07
CA HIS A 129 16.25 -0.95 -3.68
C HIS A 129 16.12 -2.11 -2.69
N VAL A 130 14.89 -2.50 -2.34
CA VAL A 130 14.62 -3.74 -1.61
C VAL A 130 14.91 -4.92 -2.53
N TYR A 131 15.82 -5.80 -2.13
CA TYR A 131 16.01 -7.10 -2.78
C TYR A 131 14.73 -7.93 -2.58
N HIS A 132 14.23 -8.66 -3.59
CA HIS A 132 13.03 -9.51 -3.54
C HIS A 132 11.79 -8.92 -2.79
N PRO A 133 11.24 -7.76 -3.21
CA PRO A 133 10.13 -7.13 -2.50
C PRO A 133 8.85 -7.97 -2.48
N GLN A 134 8.70 -8.95 -3.39
CA GLN A 134 7.51 -9.82 -3.45
C GLN A 134 7.39 -10.78 -2.26
N ARG A 135 8.45 -10.96 -1.46
CA ARG A 135 8.40 -11.77 -0.24
C ARG A 135 7.78 -11.02 0.93
N LEU A 136 7.67 -9.70 0.84
CA LEU A 136 7.19 -8.85 1.91
C LEU A 136 5.68 -8.68 1.75
N ASN A 137 4.94 -9.02 2.81
CA ASN A 137 3.54 -8.64 2.95
C ASN A 137 3.49 -7.29 3.68
N ILE A 138 3.11 -6.22 2.99
CA ILE A 138 3.05 -4.88 3.60
C ILE A 138 1.85 -4.83 4.52
N ILE A 139 2.04 -4.40 5.77
CA ILE A 139 0.94 -4.19 6.73
C ILE A 139 0.67 -2.70 6.90
N GLU A 140 1.73 -1.90 7.01
CA GLU A 140 1.63 -0.44 6.94
C GLU A 140 2.70 0.12 6.01
N VAL A 141 2.29 0.83 4.96
CA VAL A 141 3.22 1.46 3.99
C VAL A 141 4.19 2.41 4.69
N CYS A 142 3.76 3.09 5.74
CA CYS A 142 4.64 3.92 6.56
C CYS A 142 4.16 4.02 8.00
N THR A 143 5.03 3.67 8.93
CA THR A 143 4.76 3.69 10.37
C THR A 143 5.95 4.19 11.16
N GLN A 144 5.73 4.40 12.45
CA GLN A 144 6.76 4.79 13.40
C GLN A 144 6.61 4.02 14.72
N VAL A 145 7.72 3.46 15.19
CA VAL A 145 7.80 2.67 16.43
C VAL A 145 8.98 3.14 17.27
N SER A 146 8.94 2.90 18.57
CA SER A 146 10.09 3.11 19.44
C SER A 146 10.48 1.86 20.22
N GLY A 147 11.76 1.78 20.56
CA GLY A 147 12.33 0.63 21.26
C GLY A 147 13.82 0.80 21.50
N THR A 148 14.44 -0.25 22.07
CA THR A 148 15.87 -0.27 22.39
C THR A 148 16.59 -1.23 21.45
N ILE A 149 17.69 -0.78 20.84
CA ILE A 149 18.51 -1.63 19.97
C ILE A 149 19.17 -2.73 20.79
N GLU A 150 18.87 -4.00 20.52
CA GLU A 150 19.49 -5.15 21.19
C GLU A 150 20.70 -5.71 20.43
N ASN A 151 20.63 -5.68 19.10
CA ASN A 151 21.66 -6.26 18.25
C ASN A 151 21.71 -5.59 16.88
N ILE A 152 22.90 -5.49 16.30
CA ILE A 152 23.14 -5.00 14.94
C ILE A 152 24.01 -6.05 14.25
N ARG A 153 23.59 -6.52 13.07
CA ARG A 153 24.33 -7.47 12.24
C ARG A 153 24.40 -6.95 10.80
N GLU A 154 25.56 -7.11 10.18
CA GLU A 154 25.74 -6.88 8.75
C GLU A 154 25.37 -8.17 7.99
N GLU A 155 24.58 -8.01 6.93
CA GLU A 155 24.08 -9.11 6.10
C GLU A 155 24.83 -9.16 4.75
N PRO A 156 24.98 -10.34 4.12
CA PRO A 156 25.68 -10.47 2.83
C PRO A 156 25.07 -9.66 1.67
N ASP A 157 23.78 -9.34 1.73
CA ASP A 157 23.10 -8.48 0.75
C ASP A 157 23.42 -6.99 0.91
N GLY A 158 24.18 -6.63 1.95
CA GLY A 158 24.59 -5.27 2.25
C GLY A 158 23.70 -4.56 3.26
N ASP A 159 22.72 -5.24 3.83
CA ASP A 159 21.77 -4.65 4.76
C ASP A 159 22.31 -4.69 6.20
N TYR A 160 21.70 -3.90 7.09
CA TYR A 160 21.77 -4.19 8.52
C TYR A 160 20.49 -4.90 8.95
N HIS A 161 20.65 -6.07 9.55
CA HIS A 161 19.64 -6.76 10.33
C HIS A 161 19.77 -6.29 11.79
N ILE A 162 18.80 -5.54 12.28
CA ILE A 162 18.79 -5.00 13.66
C ILE A 162 17.64 -5.63 14.44
N ARG A 163 17.91 -6.06 15.67
CA ARG A 163 16.86 -6.43 16.62
C ARG A 163 16.53 -5.27 17.53
N LEU A 164 15.26 -4.90 17.56
CA LEU A 164 14.71 -3.80 18.36
C LEU A 164 13.72 -4.36 19.40
N ALA A 165 14.09 -4.26 20.67
CA ALA A 165 13.16 -4.52 21.76
C ALA A 165 12.15 -3.38 21.84
N LEU A 166 10.91 -3.62 21.43
CA LEU A 166 9.87 -2.60 21.34
C LEU A 166 9.45 -2.05 22.70
N ASP A 167 9.10 -0.76 22.75
CA ASP A 167 8.42 -0.19 23.91
C ASP A 167 7.05 -0.85 24.11
N LEU A 168 6.55 -0.80 25.36
CA LEU A 168 5.34 -1.51 25.77
C LEU A 168 4.12 -1.21 24.89
N GLU A 169 4.01 0.00 24.34
CA GLU A 169 2.89 0.41 23.50
C GLU A 169 2.92 -0.19 22.09
N TYR A 170 4.06 -0.72 21.64
CA TYR A 170 4.25 -1.34 20.33
C TYR A 170 4.39 -2.86 20.39
N GLN A 171 4.25 -3.48 21.56
CA GLN A 171 4.47 -4.92 21.76
C GLN A 171 3.57 -5.83 20.89
N ASP A 172 2.43 -5.32 20.42
CA ASP A 172 1.53 -6.06 19.53
C ASP A 172 2.02 -6.08 18.06
N MET A 173 3.13 -5.40 17.74
CA MET A 173 3.75 -5.38 16.41
C MET A 173 4.79 -6.49 16.19
N VAL A 174 4.97 -7.39 17.16
CA VAL A 174 5.75 -8.62 16.97
C VAL A 174 4.82 -9.82 17.01
N ASN A 175 5.21 -10.89 16.33
CA ASN A 175 4.43 -12.12 16.29
C ASN A 175 5.23 -13.33 16.78
N GLN A 176 4.63 -14.51 16.71
CA GLN A 176 5.26 -15.73 17.20
C GLN A 176 6.57 -16.06 16.46
N ALA A 177 6.69 -15.71 15.17
CA ALA A 177 7.92 -15.91 14.43
C ALA A 177 9.05 -15.00 14.95
N ASN A 178 8.74 -13.76 15.34
CA ASN A 178 9.70 -12.92 16.06
C ASN A 178 10.11 -13.54 17.40
N VAL A 179 9.15 -14.06 18.17
CA VAL A 179 9.44 -14.72 19.47
C VAL A 179 10.38 -15.91 19.28
N ASP A 180 10.08 -16.76 18.30
CA ASP A 180 10.80 -18.02 18.09
C ASP A 180 12.18 -17.82 17.44
N GLN A 181 12.32 -16.83 16.55
CA GLN A 181 13.50 -16.67 15.69
C GLN A 181 14.31 -15.40 15.97
N GLN A 182 13.69 -14.36 16.53
CA GLN A 182 14.27 -13.04 16.77
C GLN A 182 14.23 -12.64 18.26
N HIS A 183 14.00 -13.61 19.14
CA HIS A 183 13.96 -13.43 20.60
C HIS A 183 12.85 -12.48 21.10
N GLY A 184 11.80 -12.30 20.31
CA GLY A 184 10.69 -11.39 20.62
C GLY A 184 10.92 -9.95 20.17
N ASP A 185 12.04 -9.67 19.50
CA ASP A 185 12.34 -8.34 18.97
C ASP A 185 11.72 -8.14 17.59
N LEU A 186 11.41 -6.88 17.28
CA LEU A 186 11.09 -6.46 15.92
C LEU A 186 12.40 -6.40 15.12
N VAL A 187 12.36 -6.91 13.89
CA VAL A 187 13.50 -6.81 12.98
C VAL A 187 13.46 -5.46 12.27
N LEU A 188 14.60 -4.81 12.12
CA LEU A 188 14.74 -3.64 11.25
C LEU A 188 15.72 -3.98 10.15
N GLU A 189 15.31 -3.77 8.90
CA GLU A 189 16.14 -3.96 7.71
C GLU A 189 16.50 -2.59 7.12
N LEU A 190 17.75 -2.19 7.36
CA LEU A 190 18.31 -0.98 6.75
C LEU A 190 19.02 -1.41 5.48
N ILE A 191 18.40 -1.13 4.34
CA ILE A 191 18.89 -1.61 3.05
C ILE A 191 20.15 -0.89 2.58
N CYS A 192 21.03 -1.60 1.88
CA CYS A 192 22.18 -1.03 1.15
C CYS A 192 23.13 -0.17 2.00
N GLN A 193 23.39 -0.55 3.25
CA GLN A 193 24.28 0.16 4.17
C GLN A 193 25.75 -0.23 3.98
N ASN A 194 25.99 -1.47 3.58
CA ASN A 194 27.30 -2.12 3.53
C ASN A 194 27.66 -2.54 2.09
N PRO A 195 28.92 -2.98 1.83
CA PRO A 195 29.27 -3.63 0.59
C PRO A 195 28.47 -4.92 0.38
N VAL A 196 27.89 -5.11 -0.81
CA VAL A 196 27.10 -6.30 -1.14
C VAL A 196 28.03 -7.44 -1.56
N GLU A 197 27.95 -8.57 -0.84
CA GLU A 197 28.69 -9.80 -1.14
C GLU A 197 27.83 -10.84 -1.89
N GLN A 198 26.52 -10.84 -1.61
CA GLN A 198 25.54 -11.70 -2.24
C GLN A 198 25.28 -11.32 -3.69
N GLN A 199 25.54 -12.25 -4.62
CA GLN A 199 25.62 -11.95 -6.05
C GLN A 199 24.32 -11.46 -6.68
N ASP A 200 23.18 -12.01 -6.27
CA ASP A 200 21.86 -11.66 -6.80
C ASP A 200 21.25 -10.42 -6.13
N ALA A 201 21.77 -9.97 -4.98
CA ALA A 201 21.40 -8.71 -4.33
C ALA A 201 22.15 -7.49 -4.89
N ILE A 202 23.25 -7.69 -5.63
CA ILE A 202 24.10 -6.60 -6.18
C ILE A 202 23.28 -5.56 -6.94
N GLN A 203 22.31 -6.02 -7.74
CA GLN A 203 21.53 -5.16 -8.61
C GLN A 203 20.61 -4.21 -7.81
N SER A 204 20.06 -4.67 -6.68
CA SER A 204 19.16 -3.89 -5.82
C SER A 204 19.86 -2.68 -5.21
N CYS A 205 21.12 -2.83 -4.81
CA CYS A 205 21.93 -1.73 -4.24
C CYS A 205 22.87 -1.07 -5.25
N GLN A 206 22.75 -1.36 -6.55
CA GLN A 206 23.64 -0.78 -7.55
C GLN A 206 23.41 0.74 -7.64
N ASP A 207 24.50 1.52 -7.55
CA ASP A 207 24.48 2.98 -7.72
C ASP A 207 23.58 3.76 -6.73
N PHE A 208 23.20 3.11 -5.63
CA PHE A 208 22.34 3.67 -4.59
C PHE A 208 22.95 3.45 -3.21
N ARG A 209 23.06 4.52 -2.43
CA ARG A 209 23.36 4.45 -0.99
C ARG A 209 22.45 5.39 -0.23
N TYR A 210 21.76 4.86 0.78
CA TYR A 210 20.93 5.62 1.71
C TYR A 210 21.55 5.51 3.09
N ILE A 211 22.53 6.35 3.41
CA ILE A 211 23.33 6.15 4.62
C ILE A 211 22.58 6.65 5.83
N ILE A 212 22.34 5.73 6.77
CA ILE A 212 21.75 6.01 8.08
C ILE A 212 22.82 5.75 9.14
N ASN A 213 23.06 6.72 10.02
CA ASN A 213 23.94 6.48 11.17
C ASN A 213 23.14 5.74 12.25
N VAL A 214 23.38 4.43 12.36
CA VAL A 214 22.73 3.57 13.36
C VAL A 214 23.33 3.86 14.75
N PRO A 215 22.51 4.25 15.75
CA PRO A 215 22.97 4.37 17.13
C PRO A 215 23.48 3.05 17.69
N PRO A 216 24.38 3.05 18.68
CA PRO A 216 24.94 1.82 19.24
C PRO A 216 23.87 0.98 19.95
N VAL A 217 24.14 -0.32 20.09
CA VAL A 217 23.35 -1.24 20.92
C VAL A 217 23.13 -0.65 22.32
N GLY A 218 21.89 -0.75 22.81
CA GLY A 218 21.42 -0.18 24.08
C GLY A 218 20.82 1.22 23.95
N THR A 219 20.84 1.84 22.77
CA THR A 219 20.21 3.14 22.54
C THR A 219 18.69 2.99 22.39
N HIS A 220 17.93 3.85 23.06
CA HIS A 220 16.49 4.02 22.85
C HIS A 220 16.25 4.90 21.61
N VAL A 221 15.49 4.39 20.66
CA VAL A 221 15.34 5.00 19.33
C VAL A 221 13.89 5.06 18.89
N LEU A 222 13.60 6.06 18.07
CA LEU A 222 12.42 6.19 17.24
C LEU A 222 12.78 5.75 15.83
N VAL A 223 12.05 4.78 15.29
CA VAL A 223 12.28 4.20 13.97
C VAL A 223 11.09 4.49 13.07
N THR A 224 11.37 4.97 11.86
CA THR A 224 10.38 5.23 10.82
C THR A 224 10.67 4.34 9.62
N GLY A 225 9.65 3.66 9.09
CA GLY A 225 9.76 2.83 7.88
C GLY A 225 8.47 2.09 7.58
N SER A 226 8.49 1.19 6.60
CA SER A 226 7.32 0.36 6.26
C SER A 226 7.27 -0.86 7.17
N TYR A 227 6.11 -1.16 7.74
CA TYR A 227 5.91 -2.34 8.58
C TYR A 227 5.37 -3.49 7.74
N VAL A 228 6.09 -4.60 7.74
CA VAL A 228 5.85 -5.73 6.83
C VAL A 228 6.03 -7.06 7.55
N LEU A 229 5.52 -8.14 6.96
CA LEU A 229 5.85 -9.51 7.34
C LEU A 229 6.73 -10.14 6.24
N ASP A 230 7.88 -10.71 6.61
CA ASP A 230 8.74 -11.43 5.66
C ASP A 230 8.28 -12.89 5.50
N LEU A 231 7.58 -13.17 4.41
CA LEU A 231 6.96 -14.48 4.16
C LEU A 231 7.98 -15.60 3.91
N GLU A 232 9.22 -15.29 3.52
CA GLU A 232 10.27 -16.29 3.32
C GLU A 232 10.99 -16.66 4.63
N HIS A 233 10.83 -15.85 5.68
CA HIS A 233 11.44 -16.04 6.99
C HIS A 233 10.45 -16.44 8.10
N GLY A 234 9.38 -17.15 7.70
CA GLY A 234 8.34 -17.59 8.64
C GLY A 234 7.39 -16.46 9.05
N SER A 235 7.29 -15.41 8.24
CA SER A 235 6.40 -14.26 8.44
C SER A 235 6.72 -13.49 9.72
N TRP A 236 7.99 -13.40 10.14
CA TRP A 236 8.33 -12.47 11.22
C TRP A 236 8.04 -11.03 10.80
N ALA A 237 7.73 -10.20 11.79
CA ALA A 237 7.42 -8.81 11.57
C ALA A 237 8.69 -7.95 11.56
N GLU A 238 8.75 -6.99 10.65
CA GLU A 238 9.90 -6.11 10.47
C GLU A 238 9.52 -4.71 10.03
N ILE A 239 10.39 -3.73 10.33
CA ILE A 239 10.42 -2.46 9.61
C ILE A 239 11.37 -2.60 8.43
N HIS A 240 10.83 -2.70 7.22
CA HIS A 240 11.58 -2.90 5.99
C HIS A 240 10.88 -2.20 4.81
N PRO A 241 11.51 -1.21 4.15
CA PRO A 241 12.80 -0.63 4.49
C PRO A 241 12.68 0.43 5.61
N VAL A 242 13.72 0.55 6.42
CA VAL A 242 13.85 1.65 7.38
C VAL A 242 14.18 2.95 6.66
N THR A 243 13.38 4.00 6.89
CA THR A 243 13.63 5.37 6.43
C THR A 243 14.48 6.16 7.40
N ALA A 244 14.26 6.02 8.71
CA ALA A 244 14.99 6.80 9.70
C ALA A 244 15.12 6.04 11.02
N ILE A 245 16.23 6.28 11.71
CA ILE A 245 16.46 5.90 13.10
C ILE A 245 16.98 7.13 13.83
N GLN A 246 16.30 7.52 14.92
CA GLN A 246 16.61 8.73 15.66
C GLN A 246 16.68 8.39 17.15
N GLU A 247 17.72 8.86 17.83
CA GLU A 247 17.88 8.65 19.27
C GLU A 247 16.80 9.42 20.04
N ILE A 248 16.14 8.75 20.98
CA ILE A 248 15.26 9.37 21.96
C ILE A 248 16.12 9.71 23.17
N LEU A 249 16.33 11.01 23.38
CA LEU A 249 17.15 11.51 24.47
C LEU A 249 16.41 11.36 25.81
N PRO A 250 17.12 11.33 26.97
CA PRO A 250 16.50 11.15 28.29
C PRO A 250 15.45 12.20 28.68
N ASN A 251 15.42 13.34 28.00
CA ASN A 251 14.42 14.40 28.19
C ASN A 251 13.18 14.22 27.29
N GLY A 252 13.06 13.10 26.57
CA GLY A 252 12.00 12.78 25.63
C GLY A 252 12.12 13.47 24.26
N THR A 253 13.20 14.20 24.00
CA THR A 253 13.40 14.84 22.69
C THR A 253 14.08 13.89 21.71
N VAL A 254 13.66 13.93 20.45
CA VAL A 254 14.19 13.07 19.39
C VAL A 254 15.33 13.81 18.68
N SER A 255 16.45 13.12 18.46
CA SER A 255 17.59 13.67 17.74
C SER A 255 17.26 13.93 16.27
N ALA A 256 18.06 14.75 15.57
CA ALA A 256 17.82 15.03 14.16
C ALA A 256 17.96 13.77 13.31
N ASN A 257 17.12 13.62 12.28
CA ASN A 257 17.29 12.56 11.29
C ASN A 257 18.66 12.72 10.61
N THR A 258 19.46 11.64 10.66
CA THR A 258 20.82 11.60 10.11
C THR A 258 20.88 10.98 8.72
N ALA A 259 19.75 10.50 8.19
CA ALA A 259 19.68 9.86 6.89
C ALA A 259 20.19 10.79 5.78
N THR A 260 21.12 10.29 4.98
CA THR A 260 21.69 11.01 3.83
C THR A 260 21.63 10.16 2.58
N VAL A 261 20.99 10.71 1.55
CA VAL A 261 20.90 10.07 0.22
C VAL A 261 22.16 10.39 -0.57
N GLN A 262 22.95 9.38 -0.91
CA GLN A 262 24.04 9.48 -1.89
C GLN A 262 23.66 8.70 -3.15
N LYS A 263 23.08 9.39 -4.14
CA LYS A 263 22.82 8.85 -5.49
C LYS A 263 24.04 9.10 -6.37
N THR A 264 24.61 8.07 -6.99
CA THR A 264 25.72 8.22 -7.95
C THR A 264 25.25 8.60 -9.35
N THR A 265 23.93 8.49 -9.64
CA THR A 265 23.35 8.88 -10.92
C THR A 265 22.18 9.86 -10.78
N ASN A 266 22.10 10.81 -11.72
CA ASN A 266 20.97 11.73 -11.88
C ASN A 266 19.75 10.95 -12.40
N LYS A 267 19.09 10.13 -11.56
CA LYS A 267 17.68 9.76 -11.76
C LYS A 267 16.82 10.73 -10.94
N PRO A 268 16.40 11.88 -11.49
CA PRO A 268 15.41 12.70 -10.85
C PRO A 268 14.04 12.14 -11.22
N GLN A 269 13.42 11.42 -10.30
CA GLN A 269 12.06 11.79 -9.90
C GLN A 269 11.76 11.20 -8.53
N ALA A 270 11.23 12.02 -7.63
CA ALA A 270 10.40 11.48 -6.55
C ALA A 270 9.32 10.60 -7.19
N PRO A 271 8.91 9.49 -6.57
CA PRO A 271 7.90 8.61 -7.15
C PRO A 271 6.70 9.40 -7.68
N SER A 272 6.44 9.24 -8.98
CA SER A 272 5.52 10.12 -9.71
C SER A 272 4.06 9.66 -9.61
N GLY A 273 3.80 8.48 -9.06
CA GLY A 273 2.48 7.87 -8.92
C GLY A 273 2.33 7.06 -7.62
N THR A 274 1.10 6.83 -7.19
CA THR A 274 0.77 5.76 -6.21
C THR A 274 0.14 4.64 -7.04
N LEU A 275 0.52 3.41 -6.75
CA LEU A 275 -0.18 2.27 -7.34
C LEU A 275 -1.60 2.18 -6.77
N ARG A 276 -2.57 1.82 -7.60
CA ARG A 276 -3.95 1.54 -7.17
C ARG A 276 -4.30 0.13 -7.54
N MET A 277 -5.11 -0.52 -6.70
CA MET A 277 -5.54 -1.90 -6.86
C MET A 277 -7.06 -1.97 -6.77
N ASP A 278 -7.66 -2.68 -7.72
CA ASP A 278 -9.09 -2.97 -7.79
C ASP A 278 -9.29 -4.49 -7.98
N LEU A 279 -10.41 -5.00 -7.46
CA LEU A 279 -10.80 -6.42 -7.55
C LEU A 279 -12.28 -6.55 -7.91
N ALA A 280 -12.58 -7.58 -8.70
CA ALA A 280 -13.96 -7.96 -8.99
C ALA A 280 -14.61 -8.65 -7.76
N GLU A 281 -15.48 -7.93 -7.06
CA GLU A 281 -16.22 -8.44 -5.90
C GLU A 281 -17.23 -9.55 -6.30
N HIS A 282 -17.27 -10.61 -5.49
CA HIS A 282 -18.33 -11.63 -5.52
C HIS A 282 -19.04 -11.66 -4.15
N ASP A 283 -20.38 -11.76 -4.14
CA ASP A 283 -21.19 -11.67 -2.92
C ASP A 283 -20.83 -12.73 -1.85
N TYR A 284 -20.47 -13.96 -2.27
CA TYR A 284 -19.95 -15.02 -1.40
C TYR A 284 -19.35 -16.15 -2.24
N ILE A 285 -18.41 -16.87 -1.65
CA ILE A 285 -17.70 -17.98 -2.30
C ILE A 285 -18.04 -19.30 -1.62
N THR A 286 -18.36 -20.33 -2.40
CA THR A 286 -18.64 -21.66 -1.85
C THR A 286 -17.33 -22.44 -1.69
N ARG A 287 -17.03 -22.99 -0.50
CA ARG A 287 -15.84 -23.84 -0.35
C ARG A 287 -15.88 -25.04 -1.30
N GLY A 288 -14.72 -25.49 -1.77
CA GLY A 288 -14.61 -26.58 -2.75
C GLY A 288 -14.59 -26.11 -4.21
N THR A 289 -14.72 -24.80 -4.47
CA THR A 289 -14.65 -24.22 -5.81
C THR A 289 -13.25 -23.70 -6.13
N VAL A 290 -12.97 -23.59 -7.44
CA VAL A 290 -11.86 -22.79 -7.96
C VAL A 290 -12.27 -21.33 -7.89
N GLN A 291 -11.36 -20.48 -7.42
CA GLN A 291 -11.48 -19.03 -7.42
C GLN A 291 -10.45 -18.46 -8.38
N GLU A 292 -10.88 -17.44 -9.11
CA GLU A 292 -10.06 -16.65 -10.01
C GLU A 292 -10.15 -15.19 -9.53
N MET A 293 -9.00 -14.55 -9.36
CA MET A 293 -8.90 -13.14 -9.02
C MET A 293 -7.96 -12.44 -9.99
N THR A 294 -8.28 -11.20 -10.30
CA THR A 294 -7.43 -10.32 -11.11
C THR A 294 -7.10 -9.10 -10.26
N VAL A 295 -5.81 -8.85 -10.06
CA VAL A 295 -5.31 -7.61 -9.47
C VAL A 295 -4.98 -6.66 -10.60
N GLU A 296 -5.64 -5.51 -10.65
CA GLU A 296 -5.35 -4.46 -11.63
C GLU A 296 -4.54 -3.35 -10.99
N VAL A 297 -3.34 -3.07 -11.52
CA VAL A 297 -2.44 -2.03 -11.02
C VAL A 297 -2.40 -0.85 -11.97
N SER A 298 -2.70 0.36 -11.46
CA SER A 298 -2.64 1.62 -12.23
C SER A 298 -1.90 2.74 -11.48
N ASP A 299 -1.52 3.80 -12.20
CA ASP A 299 -1.01 5.06 -11.62
C ASP A 299 -2.14 6.03 -11.21
N GLY A 300 -3.38 5.56 -11.29
CA GLY A 300 -4.60 6.33 -11.13
C GLY A 300 -5.23 6.86 -12.41
N THR A 301 -4.55 6.74 -13.55
CA THR A 301 -5.11 7.06 -14.88
C THR A 301 -4.79 5.96 -15.90
N ASN A 302 -3.56 5.45 -15.88
CA ASN A 302 -3.05 4.47 -16.83
C ASN A 302 -2.67 3.16 -16.13
N PRO A 303 -2.86 2.02 -16.79
CA PRO A 303 -2.37 0.75 -16.27
C PRO A 303 -0.84 0.73 -16.16
N VAL A 304 -0.31 0.09 -15.10
CA VAL A 304 1.12 -0.01 -14.83
C VAL A 304 1.59 -1.43 -15.11
N SER A 305 2.39 -1.58 -16.16
CA SER A 305 2.94 -2.87 -16.57
C SER A 305 4.23 -3.24 -15.83
N GLY A 306 4.38 -4.53 -15.53
CA GLY A 306 5.52 -5.09 -14.82
C GLY A 306 5.67 -4.58 -13.39
N ALA A 307 4.58 -4.16 -12.75
CA ALA A 307 4.55 -3.93 -11.31
C ALA A 307 4.62 -5.30 -10.63
N ALA A 308 5.49 -5.45 -9.64
CA ALA A 308 5.54 -6.65 -8.84
C ALA A 308 4.31 -6.65 -7.92
N VAL A 309 3.63 -7.79 -7.83
CA VAL A 309 2.43 -7.98 -7.02
C VAL A 309 2.64 -9.18 -6.10
N SER A 310 2.29 -9.03 -4.83
CA SER A 310 2.14 -10.12 -3.85
C SER A 310 0.68 -10.14 -3.36
N VAL A 311 0.14 -11.34 -3.16
CA VAL A 311 -1.21 -11.56 -2.63
C VAL A 311 -1.11 -12.60 -1.51
N HIS A 312 -1.47 -12.20 -0.30
CA HIS A 312 -1.51 -13.05 0.88
C HIS A 312 -2.96 -13.27 1.31
N VAL A 313 -3.44 -14.51 1.19
CA VAL A 313 -4.81 -14.88 1.58
C VAL A 313 -4.78 -15.57 2.93
N THR A 314 -5.45 -15.00 3.94
CA THR A 314 -5.66 -15.62 5.26
C THR A 314 -7.07 -16.21 5.35
N TYR A 315 -7.15 -17.50 5.65
CA TYR A 315 -8.42 -18.23 5.76
C TYR A 315 -9.11 -17.91 7.09
N ALA A 316 -10.43 -18.13 7.16
CA ALA A 316 -11.23 -17.94 8.39
C ALA A 316 -10.79 -18.80 9.60
N SER A 317 -9.89 -19.77 9.40
CA SER A 317 -9.26 -20.52 10.48
C SER A 317 -8.15 -19.74 11.20
N GLY A 318 -7.54 -18.75 10.55
CA GLY A 318 -6.32 -18.07 11.00
C GLY A 318 -5.04 -18.83 10.65
N ASP A 319 -5.06 -20.16 10.73
CA ASP A 319 -3.84 -20.98 10.58
C ASP A 319 -3.52 -21.41 9.14
N THR A 320 -4.33 -20.99 8.15
CA THR A 320 -4.14 -21.42 6.75
C THR A 320 -4.02 -20.19 5.87
N THR A 321 -2.91 -20.13 5.13
CA THR A 321 -2.61 -19.04 4.21
C THR A 321 -2.37 -19.55 2.79
N LYS A 322 -2.52 -18.65 1.81
CA LYS A 322 -2.11 -18.86 0.42
C LYS A 322 -1.43 -17.61 -0.12
N ASP A 323 -0.22 -17.81 -0.63
CA ASP A 323 0.61 -16.75 -1.18
C ASP A 323 0.68 -16.87 -2.70
N PHE A 324 0.54 -15.74 -3.39
CA PHE A 324 0.75 -15.61 -4.81
C PHE A 324 1.66 -14.43 -5.07
N SER A 325 2.55 -14.55 -6.04
CA SER A 325 3.36 -13.44 -6.49
C SER A 325 3.54 -13.47 -7.99
N GLY A 326 3.78 -12.30 -8.57
CA GLY A 326 4.00 -12.17 -10.00
C GLY A 326 4.24 -10.72 -10.41
N VAL A 327 4.09 -10.47 -11.70
CA VAL A 327 4.18 -9.13 -12.28
C VAL A 327 2.99 -8.87 -13.18
N THR A 328 2.55 -7.62 -13.24
CA THR A 328 1.43 -7.21 -14.10
C THR A 328 1.77 -7.26 -15.59
N ASP A 329 0.78 -7.57 -16.41
CA ASP A 329 0.87 -7.61 -17.87
C ASP A 329 0.87 -6.20 -18.50
N SER A 330 0.70 -6.09 -19.83
CA SER A 330 0.65 -4.79 -20.52
C SER A 330 -0.61 -3.96 -20.21
N ASN A 331 -1.66 -4.60 -19.68
CA ASN A 331 -2.90 -3.97 -19.26
C ASN A 331 -2.89 -3.68 -17.75
N GLY A 332 -1.75 -3.85 -17.07
CA GLY A 332 -1.65 -3.67 -15.63
C GLY A 332 -2.30 -4.79 -14.82
N ALA A 333 -2.67 -5.92 -15.43
CA ALA A 333 -3.37 -7.00 -14.76
C ALA A 333 -2.43 -8.12 -14.31
N PHE A 334 -2.68 -8.66 -13.12
CA PHE A 334 -2.09 -9.90 -12.61
C PHE A 334 -3.21 -10.88 -12.24
N GLU A 335 -3.29 -12.00 -12.96
CA GLU A 335 -4.32 -13.02 -12.76
C GLU A 335 -3.79 -14.15 -11.88
N LEU A 336 -4.60 -14.58 -10.92
CA LEU A 336 -4.30 -15.71 -10.04
C LEU A 336 -5.52 -16.60 -9.87
N SER A 337 -5.28 -17.89 -9.63
CA SER A 337 -6.34 -18.85 -9.36
C SER A 337 -5.93 -19.89 -8.33
N TRP A 338 -6.89 -20.33 -7.50
CA TRP A 338 -6.66 -21.42 -6.56
C TRP A 338 -7.97 -22.11 -6.17
N THR A 339 -7.84 -23.31 -5.63
CA THR A 339 -8.98 -24.06 -5.10
C THR A 339 -9.10 -23.85 -3.60
N ILE A 340 -10.27 -23.38 -3.14
CA ILE A 340 -10.62 -23.41 -1.73
C ILE A 340 -10.99 -24.84 -1.37
N GLY A 341 -10.27 -25.47 -0.44
CA GLY A 341 -10.52 -26.87 -0.08
C GLY A 341 -11.95 -27.10 0.41
N GLY A 342 -12.56 -28.22 0.04
CA GLY A 342 -13.95 -28.53 0.43
C GLY A 342 -14.17 -28.68 1.94
N ASN A 343 -13.10 -28.92 2.71
CA ASN A 343 -13.12 -29.00 4.17
C ASN A 343 -12.73 -27.68 4.85
N SER A 344 -12.48 -26.61 4.08
CA SER A 344 -12.12 -25.32 4.66
C SER A 344 -13.22 -24.83 5.60
N LYS A 345 -12.81 -24.22 6.71
CA LYS A 345 -13.70 -23.60 7.68
C LYS A 345 -14.43 -22.43 6.99
N PRO A 346 -15.77 -22.43 6.92
CA PRO A 346 -16.53 -21.28 6.46
C PRO A 346 -16.28 -20.05 7.35
N GLY A 347 -16.42 -18.85 6.79
CA GLY A 347 -16.23 -17.59 7.48
C GLY A 347 -15.54 -16.55 6.61
N ILE A 348 -15.07 -15.48 7.23
CA ILE A 348 -14.41 -14.39 6.53
C ILE A 348 -12.97 -14.75 6.22
N PHE A 349 -12.62 -14.65 4.93
CA PHE A 349 -11.26 -14.75 4.45
C PHE A 349 -10.76 -13.33 4.21
N GLN A 350 -9.52 -13.07 4.61
CA GLN A 350 -8.84 -11.81 4.38
C GLN A 350 -7.85 -11.98 3.24
N VAL A 351 -7.71 -10.95 2.42
CA VAL A 351 -6.72 -10.92 1.36
C VAL A 351 -6.00 -9.59 1.45
N ASP A 352 -4.68 -9.67 1.61
CA ASP A 352 -3.76 -8.56 1.57
C ASP A 352 -3.06 -8.58 0.21
N ILE A 353 -3.03 -7.44 -0.45
CA ILE A 353 -2.38 -7.27 -1.76
C ILE A 353 -1.39 -6.14 -1.64
N ASP A 354 -0.17 -6.40 -2.11
CA ASP A 354 0.84 -5.38 -2.27
C ASP A 354 1.26 -5.25 -3.72
N ALA A 355 1.56 -4.04 -4.12
CA ALA A 355 2.17 -3.75 -5.41
C ALA A 355 3.37 -2.81 -5.23
N THR A 356 4.46 -3.14 -5.91
CA THR A 356 5.69 -2.31 -5.94
C THR A 356 6.17 -2.11 -7.36
N LYS A 357 6.62 -0.90 -7.69
CA LYS A 357 7.20 -0.58 -9.00
C LYS A 357 8.18 0.59 -8.87
N ASP A 358 9.33 0.47 -9.51
CA ASP A 358 10.27 1.58 -9.65
C ASP A 358 9.59 2.86 -10.13
N GLY A 359 9.81 3.96 -9.43
CA GLY A 359 9.20 5.26 -9.69
C GLY A 359 7.81 5.45 -9.07
N TYR A 360 7.33 4.50 -8.26
CA TYR A 360 6.02 4.57 -7.60
C TYR A 360 6.13 4.35 -6.09
N ILE A 361 5.22 5.00 -5.34
CA ILE A 361 5.00 4.64 -3.93
C ILE A 361 4.35 3.26 -3.93
N PRO A 362 4.83 2.30 -3.13
CA PRO A 362 4.19 0.99 -3.01
C PRO A 362 2.74 1.17 -2.55
N ALA A 363 1.88 0.25 -2.96
CA ALA A 363 0.49 0.24 -2.53
C ALA A 363 0.21 -1.04 -1.77
N HIS A 364 -0.61 -0.90 -0.74
CA HIS A 364 -1.15 -1.99 0.04
C HIS A 364 -2.67 -1.86 0.09
N GLN A 365 -3.39 -2.97 -0.04
CA GLN A 365 -4.83 -3.02 0.13
C GLN A 365 -5.25 -4.34 0.78
N THR A 366 -6.09 -4.23 1.80
CA THR A 366 -6.79 -5.37 2.40
C THR A 366 -8.26 -5.36 1.98
N PHE A 367 -8.77 -6.53 1.61
CA PHE A 367 -10.21 -6.77 1.51
C PHE A 367 -10.58 -8.11 2.12
N SER A 368 -11.87 -8.39 2.19
CA SER A 368 -12.37 -9.65 2.76
C SER A 368 -13.60 -10.14 2.02
N PHE A 369 -13.77 -11.45 1.97
CA PHE A 369 -14.95 -12.10 1.42
C PHE A 369 -15.41 -13.26 2.30
N GLU A 370 -16.71 -13.56 2.25
CA GLU A 370 -17.28 -14.68 3.01
C GLU A 370 -17.19 -15.98 2.22
N VAL A 371 -16.61 -17.01 2.84
CA VAL A 371 -16.66 -18.39 2.36
C VAL A 371 -17.76 -19.14 3.08
N VAL A 372 -18.70 -19.68 2.32
CA VAL A 372 -19.85 -20.45 2.82
C VAL A 372 -19.70 -21.95 2.53
N SER A 373 -20.49 -22.76 3.23
CA SER A 373 -20.53 -24.21 2.96
C SER A 373 -21.17 -24.48 1.60
N ALA A 374 -20.70 -25.53 0.91
CA ALA A 374 -21.43 -26.12 -0.21
C ALA A 374 -22.80 -26.62 0.27
N SER A 375 -23.85 -26.24 -0.44
CA SER A 375 -25.24 -26.62 -0.18
C SER A 375 -25.55 -28.07 -0.51
#